data_AF-A0AAW1UCQ6-F1
#
_entry.id   AF-A0AAW1UCQ6-F1
#
_cell.length_a   1.000
_cell.length_b   1.000
_cell.length_c   1.000
_cell.angle_alpha   90.00
_cell.angle_beta   90.00
_cell.angle_gamma   90.00
#
_symmetry.space_group_name_H-M   'P 1'
#
loop_
_entity.id
_entity.type
_entity.pdbx_description
1 polymer ?
#
loop_
_entity_poly.entity_id
_entity_poly.type
_entity_poly.pdbx_seq_one_letter_code
_entity_poly.pdbx_strand_id
1 'polypeptide(L)' 'MFTLSLSVVLIFIGFSLGDPICGPNQHFDCKVPCQATCQNRQFAHCSSDCVPDCYCLPDYMRDEDSKNCVLIEDCPRY' A
#
# COMPACT_ATOMS: atom_id res chain seq x y z
N MET A 1 -15.12 10.50 42.57
CA MET A 1 -14.45 9.26 42.14
C MET A 1 -15.10 8.65 40.88
N PHE A 2 -15.68 9.45 39.96
CA PHE A 2 -16.24 8.97 38.68
C PHE A 2 -15.77 9.78 37.45
N THR A 3 -14.92 10.79 37.63
CA THR A 3 -14.38 11.61 36.53
C THR A 3 -13.15 11.00 35.87
N LEU A 4 -12.52 10.00 36.50
CA LEU A 4 -11.39 9.24 35.96
C LEU A 4 -11.79 8.28 34.82
N SER A 5 -13.08 7.97 34.66
CA SER A 5 -13.53 7.07 33.57
C SER A 5 -13.58 7.76 32.21
N LEU A 6 -13.94 9.05 32.14
CA LEU A 6 -14.05 9.77 30.87
C LEU A 6 -12.68 10.12 30.25
N SER A 7 -11.70 10.48 31.06
CA SER A 7 -10.33 10.75 30.58
C SER A 7 -9.63 9.47 30.13
N VAL A 8 -9.91 8.32 30.76
CA VAL A 8 -9.36 7.02 30.36
C VAL A 8 -9.95 6.55 29.03
N VAL A 9 -11.23 6.83 28.74
CA VAL A 9 -11.83 6.52 27.42
C VAL A 9 -11.11 7.26 26.30
N LEU A 10 -10.76 8.55 26.47
CA LEU A 10 -10.00 9.33 25.48
C LEU A 10 -8.59 8.78 25.23
N ILE A 11 -7.98 8.14 26.22
CA ILE A 11 -6.65 7.53 26.10
C ILE A 11 -6.72 6.24 25.26
N PHE A 12 -7.84 5.51 25.28
CA PHE A 12 -8.03 4.30 24.47
C PHE A 12 -8.40 4.57 23.00
N ILE A 13 -9.11 5.65 22.70
CA ILE A 13 -9.44 6.04 21.30
C ILE A 13 -8.27 6.70 20.58
N GLY A 14 -7.21 7.05 21.30
CA GLY A 14 -5.99 7.68 20.77
C GLY A 14 -4.91 6.71 20.30
N PHE A 15 -5.13 5.39 20.34
CA PHE A 15 -4.16 4.41 19.85
C PHE A 15 -4.46 4.02 18.40
N SER A 16 -4.44 4.98 17.48
CA SER A 16 -4.18 4.64 16.08
C SER A 16 -2.66 4.49 15.95
N LEU A 17 -2.14 3.34 16.39
CA LEU A 17 -0.83 2.89 15.93
C LEU A 17 -1.02 2.55 14.45
N GLY A 18 -0.96 3.58 13.62
CA GLY A 18 -1.21 3.49 12.20
C GLY A 18 -0.06 2.73 11.56
N ASP A 19 -0.24 1.41 11.45
CA ASP A 19 0.36 0.71 10.32
C ASP A 19 -0.04 1.48 9.05
N PRO A 20 0.88 1.69 8.09
CA PRO A 20 0.51 2.30 6.82
C PRO A 20 -0.64 1.48 6.22
N ILE A 21 -1.83 2.09 6.19
CA ILE A 21 -3.03 1.43 5.68
C ILE A 21 -2.86 1.36 4.17
N CYS A 22 -2.40 0.21 3.69
CA CYS A 22 -2.34 -0.06 2.26
C CYS A 22 -3.75 -0.28 1.70
N GLY A 23 -3.91 0.02 0.41
CA GLY A 23 -5.16 -0.17 -0.30
C GLY A 23 -5.52 -1.65 -0.49
N PRO A 24 -6.66 -1.94 -1.13
CA PRO A 24 -7.01 -3.30 -1.50
C PRO A 24 -5.92 -3.91 -2.40
N ASN A 25 -5.65 -5.20 -2.19
CA ASN A 25 -4.65 -5.98 -2.92
C ASN A 25 -3.21 -5.42 -2.81
N GLN A 26 -2.92 -4.72 -1.72
CA GLN A 26 -1.60 -4.20 -1.41
C GLN A 26 -1.11 -4.70 -0.06
N HIS A 27 0.21 -4.73 0.11
CA HIS A 27 0.87 -5.01 1.37
C HIS A 27 2.04 -4.05 1.57
N PHE A 28 2.27 -3.62 2.81
CA PHE A 28 3.42 -2.77 3.12
C PHE A 28 4.68 -3.62 3.16
N ASP A 29 5.72 -3.21 2.42
CA ASP A 29 7.00 -3.91 2.38
C ASP A 29 8.13 -2.96 1.95
N CYS A 30 9.39 -3.38 2.08
CA CYS A 30 10.53 -2.73 1.45
C CYS A 30 11.00 -3.56 0.27
N LYS A 31 10.65 -3.15 -0.94
CA LYS A 31 11.09 -3.82 -2.18
C LYS A 31 11.87 -2.87 -3.05
N VAL A 32 12.72 -3.44 -3.89
CA VAL A 32 13.32 -2.68 -4.99
C VAL A 32 12.16 -2.24 -5.91
N PRO A 33 12.00 -0.95 -6.24
CA PRO A 33 10.84 -0.40 -6.96
C PRO A 33 10.78 -0.79 -8.46
N CYS A 34 11.32 -1.95 -8.80
CA CYS A 34 11.42 -2.53 -10.14
C CYS A 34 10.17 -3.34 -10.46
N GLN A 35 8.99 -2.71 -10.43
CA GLN A 35 7.73 -3.42 -10.71
C GLN A 35 7.14 -2.90 -12.01
N ALA A 36 6.76 -3.83 -12.88
CA ALA A 36 5.98 -3.50 -14.05
C ALA A 36 4.62 -2.93 -13.61
N THR A 37 4.14 -1.92 -14.31
CA THR A 37 2.80 -1.34 -14.14
C THR A 37 1.92 -1.71 -15.33
N CYS A 38 0.61 -1.56 -15.21
CA CYS A 38 -0.28 -1.83 -16.34
C CYS A 38 0.11 -1.01 -17.57
N GLN A 39 0.54 0.25 -17.36
CA GLN A 39 0.97 1.24 -18.35
C GLN A 39 2.38 0.95 -18.90
N ASN A 40 3.28 0.45 -18.05
CA ASN A 40 4.65 0.13 -18.42
C ASN A 40 5.01 -1.30 -17.98
N ARG A 41 4.88 -2.23 -18.92
CA ARG A 41 5.25 -3.63 -18.73
C ARG A 41 6.76 -3.89 -18.75
N GLN A 42 7.56 -2.87 -19.06
CA GLN A 42 9.01 -3.00 -19.13
C GLN A 42 9.65 -2.56 -17.81
N PHE A 43 10.57 -3.38 -17.31
CA PHE A 43 11.42 -3.01 -16.18
C PHE A 43 12.46 -1.99 -16.66
N ALA A 44 12.21 -0.70 -16.43
CA ALA A 44 13.17 0.35 -16.76
C ALA A 44 13.91 0.81 -15.50
N HIS A 45 15.25 0.72 -15.51
CA HIS A 45 16.18 1.30 -14.53
C HIS A 45 15.78 1.11 -13.05
N CYS A 46 16.13 -0.06 -12.53
CA CYS A 46 15.85 -0.40 -11.14
C CYS A 46 16.96 0.12 -10.22
N SER A 47 16.58 0.88 -9.19
CA SER A 47 17.50 1.23 -8.10
C SER A 47 17.98 -0.04 -7.40
N SER A 48 19.16 -0.02 -6.77
CA SER A 48 19.60 -1.12 -5.89
C SER A 48 18.92 -1.06 -4.52
N ASP A 49 18.40 0.10 -4.14
CA ASP A 49 17.87 0.35 -2.81
C ASP A 49 16.40 -0.06 -2.72
N CYS A 50 16.03 -0.73 -1.62
CA CYS A 50 14.62 -0.99 -1.35
C CYS A 50 13.93 0.29 -0.88
N VAL A 51 12.71 0.51 -1.36
CA VAL A 51 11.87 1.64 -0.95
C VAL A 51 10.73 1.08 -0.10
N PRO A 52 10.56 1.51 1.15
CA PRO A 52 9.41 1.12 1.96
C PRO A 52 8.13 1.80 1.42
N ASP A 53 7.19 1.01 0.91
CA ASP A 53 5.92 1.48 0.34
C ASP A 53 4.85 0.37 0.36
N CYS A 54 3.63 0.69 -0.05
CA CYS A 54 2.58 -0.27 -0.34
C CYS A 54 2.78 -0.86 -1.74
N TYR A 55 3.11 -2.15 -1.78
CA TYR A 55 3.33 -2.92 -3.00
C TYR A 55 2.11 -3.80 -3.31
N CYS A 56 1.87 -4.05 -4.60
CA CYS A 56 0.82 -4.98 -5.00
C CYS A 56 1.13 -6.41 -4.53
N LEU A 57 0.08 -7.14 -4.14
CA LEU A 57 0.16 -8.58 -3.90
C LEU A 57 0.62 -9.34 -5.17
N PRO A 58 1.12 -10.57 -5.05
CA PRO A 58 1.40 -11.43 -6.20
C PRO A 58 0.20 -11.54 -7.15
N ASP A 59 0.45 -11.57 -8.46
CA ASP A 59 -0.55 -11.59 -9.54
C ASP A 59 -1.39 -10.29 -9.70
N TYR A 60 -1.16 -9.29 -8.84
CA TYR A 60 -1.68 -7.95 -9.00
C TYR A 60 -0.62 -7.00 -9.55
N MET A 61 -1.07 -6.05 -10.35
CA MET A 61 -0.24 -5.08 -11.04
C MET A 61 -0.76 -3.69 -10.76
N ARG A 62 0.15 -2.73 -10.56
CA ARG A 62 -0.24 -1.35 -10.29
C ARG A 62 -0.77 -0.73 -11.56
N ASP A 63 -2.00 -0.27 -11.51
CA ASP A 63 -2.57 0.61 -12.51
C ASP A 63 -2.17 2.05 -12.18
N GLU A 64 -1.44 2.72 -13.06
CA GLU A 64 -0.98 4.08 -12.86
C GLU A 64 -2.12 5.11 -12.93
N ASP A 65 -3.22 4.79 -13.61
CA ASP A 65 -4.38 5.67 -13.77
C ASP A 65 -5.23 5.66 -12.50
N SER A 66 -5.67 4.48 -12.05
CA SER A 66 -6.49 4.35 -10.83
C SER A 66 -5.67 4.36 -9.53
N LYS A 67 -4.34 4.20 -9.61
CA LYS A 67 -3.41 3.97 -8.48
C LYS A 67 -3.71 2.71 -7.65
N ASN A 68 -4.59 1.84 -8.13
CA ASN A 68 -4.96 0.59 -7.47
C ASN A 68 -4.15 -0.60 -8.01
N CYS A 69 -4.14 -1.68 -7.25
CA CYS A 69 -3.60 -2.97 -7.69
C CYS A 69 -4.73 -3.82 -8.26
N VAL A 70 -4.69 -4.04 -9.56
CA VAL A 70 -5.68 -4.84 -10.33
C VAL A 70 -5.04 -6.15 -10.76
N LEU A 71 -5.85 -7.16 -11.10
CA LEU A 71 -5.30 -8.38 -11.67
C LEU A 71 -4.61 -8.04 -13.00
N ILE A 72 -3.51 -8.73 -13.31
CA ILE A 72 -2.75 -8.50 -14.56
C ILE A 72 -3.65 -8.65 -15.80
N GLU A 73 -4.66 -9.53 -15.74
CA GLU A 73 -5.65 -9.74 -16.81
C GLU A 73 -6.63 -8.57 -16.99
N ASP A 74 -6.86 -7.79 -15.93
CA ASP A 74 -7.74 -6.62 -15.90
C ASP A 74 -7.00 -5.33 -16.27
N CYS A 75 -5.68 -5.38 -16.50
CA CYS A 75 -4.95 -4.21 -16.97
C CYS A 75 -5.54 -3.69 -18.29
N PRO A 76 -5.76 -2.36 -18.43
CA PRO A 76 -6.29 -1.77 -19.64
C PRO A 76 -5.40 -2.11 -20.84
N ARG A 77 -6.03 -2.53 -21.95
CA ARG A 77 -5.37 -2.72 -23.25
C ARG A 77 -5.57 -1.45 -24.07
N TYR A 78 -4.54 -0.63 -24.18
CA TYR A 78 -4.51 0.60 -24.98
C TYR A 78 -3.70 0.40 -26.26
#